data_AF-A0A3D0ZBN6-F1
#
_entry.id   AF-A0A3D0ZBN6-F1
#
_cell.length_a   1.000
_cell.length_b   1.000
_cell.length_c   1.000
_cell.angle_alpha   90.00
_cell.angle_beta   90.00
_cell.angle_gamma   90.00
#
_symmetry.space_group_name_H-M   'P 1'
#
loop_
_entity.id
_entity.type
_entity.pdbx_description
1 polymer ?
#
loop_
_entity_poly.entity_id
_entity_poly.type
_entity_poly.pdbx_seq_one_letter_code
_entity_poly.pdbx_strand_id
1 'polypeptide(L)' 'MNEYTIEIAFDEEAEKWYAINDDIPIALEDYSLDELMRRVKLAVPEMLEINMV' A
#
# COMPACT_ATOMS: atom_id res chain seq x y z
N MET A 1 -1.43 5.60 19.56
CA MET A 1 -1.96 5.49 18.19
C MET A 1 -0.84 5.90 17.28
N ASN A 2 -0.28 4.96 16.51
CA ASN A 2 0.72 5.28 15.51
C ASN A 2 -0.03 5.68 14.23
N GLU A 3 0.47 6.71 13.57
CA GLU A 3 -0.02 7.16 12.27
C GLU A 3 1.02 6.76 11.23
N TYR A 4 0.56 6.14 10.14
CA TYR A 4 1.42 5.72 9.04
C TYR A 4 0.94 6.39 7.75
N THR A 5 1.86 6.92 6.96
CA THR A 5 1.58 7.51 5.66
C THR A 5 2.03 6.55 4.56
N ILE A 6 1.11 6.17 3.70
CA ILE A 6 1.39 5.32 2.53
C ILE A 6 1.38 6.20 1.28
N GLU A 7 2.45 6.14 0.49
CA GLU A 7 2.49 6.82 -0.80
C GLU A 7 1.69 6.02 -1.82
N ILE A 8 0.81 6.71 -2.54
CA ILE A 8 0.06 6.16 -3.68
C ILE A 8 0.28 7.07 -4.87
N ALA A 9 0.67 6.48 -5.99
CA ALA A 9 0.88 7.20 -7.23
C ALA A 9 0.40 6.38 -8.44
N PHE A 10 0.14 7.08 -9.53
CA PHE A 10 -0.20 6.47 -10.81
C PHE A 10 1.06 6.41 -11.68
N ASP A 11 1.34 5.23 -12.21
CA ASP A 11 2.37 4.99 -13.21
C ASP A 11 1.73 5.10 -14.60
N GLU A 12 2.08 6.16 -15.32
CA GLU A 12 1.58 6.44 -16.68
C GLU A 12 2.13 5.45 -17.73
N GLU A 13 3.30 4.84 -17.50
CA GLU A 13 3.89 3.86 -18.43
C GLU A 13 3.20 2.50 -18.28
N ALA A 14 2.87 2.11 -17.05
CA ALA A 14 2.19 0.86 -16.75
C ALA A 14 0.65 0.96 -16.78
N GLU A 15 0.10 2.18 -16.83
CA GLU A 15 -1.32 2.50 -16.67
C GLU A 15 -1.94 1.91 -15.39
N LYS A 16 -1.19 1.95 -14.29
CA LYS A 16 -1.58 1.35 -12.99
C LYS A 16 -1.34 2.30 -11.83
N TRP A 17 -2.15 2.15 -10.79
CA TRP A 17 -1.84 2.70 -9.48
C TRP A 17 -0.90 1.77 -8.72
N TYR A 18 0.01 2.33 -7.94
CA TYR A 18 0.85 1.58 -7.02
C TYR A 18 0.90 2.25 -5.65
N ALA A 19 1.16 1.44 -4.62
CA ALA A 19 1.40 1.85 -3.25
C ALA A 19 2.70 1.22 -2.76
N ILE A 20 3.59 2.05 -2.21
CA ILE A 20 4.88 1.62 -1.66
C ILE A 20 5.13 2.29 -0.32
N ASN A 21 5.70 1.54 0.62
CA ASN A 21 6.22 2.06 1.86
C ASN A 21 7.35 1.14 2.37
N ASP A 22 8.48 1.73 2.76
CA ASP A 22 9.64 0.96 3.23
C ASP A 22 9.55 0.63 4.73
N ASP A 23 8.90 1.47 5.53
CA ASP A 23 8.73 1.27 6.98
C ASP A 23 7.75 0.13 7.28
N ILE A 24 6.70 0.02 6.47
CA ILE A 24 5.74 -1.07 6.42
C ILE A 24 5.96 -1.74 5.06
N PRO A 25 6.74 -2.82 4.96
CA PRO A 25 7.28 -3.33 3.70
C PRO A 25 6.17 -3.87 2.77
N ILE A 26 5.51 -2.96 2.08
CA ILE A 26 4.43 -3.23 1.11
C ILE A 26 4.84 -2.71 -0.25
N ALA A 27 4.50 -3.48 -1.27
CA ALA A 27 4.53 -3.07 -2.67
C ALA A 27 3.28 -3.67 -3.33
N LEU A 28 2.29 -2.83 -3.60
CA LEU A 28 1.00 -3.23 -4.17
C LEU A 28 0.72 -2.41 -5.43
N GLU A 29 0.07 -3.03 -6.41
CA GLU A 29 -0.36 -2.35 -7.63
C GLU A 29 -1.75 -2.81 -8.04
N ASP A 30 -2.54 -1.92 -8.64
CA ASP A 30 -3.85 -2.23 -9.21
C ASP A 30 -4.21 -1.24 -10.33
N TYR A 31 -5.06 -1.64 -11.27
CA TYR A 31 -5.58 -0.74 -12.31
C TYR A 31 -6.63 0.23 -11.75
N SER A 32 -7.25 -0.08 -10.61
CA SER A 32 -8.23 0.78 -9.94
C SER A 32 -7.68 1.35 -8.63
N LEU A 33 -7.75 2.67 -8.47
CA LEU A 33 -7.37 3.34 -7.21
C LEU A 33 -8.18 2.81 -6.01
N ASP A 34 -9.49 2.60 -6.19
CA ASP A 34 -10.35 2.11 -5.12
C ASP A 34 -9.96 0.69 -4.66
N GLU A 35 -9.61 -0.17 -5.62
CA GLU A 35 -9.19 -1.54 -5.33
C GLU A 35 -7.79 -1.59 -4.70
N LEU A 36 -6.86 -0.75 -5.17
CA LEU A 36 -5.56 -0.57 -4.53
C LEU A 36 -5.74 -0.12 -3.07
N MET A 37 -6.59 0.87 -2.82
CA MET A 37 -6.89 1.33 -1.46
C MET A 37 -7.49 0.24 -0.57
N ARG A 38 -8.39 -0.60 -1.12
CA ARG A 38 -8.93 -1.75 -0.40
C ARG A 38 -7.84 -2.73 0.00
N ARG A 39 -6.91 -3.02 -0.92
CA ARG A 39 -5.78 -3.95 -0.69
C ARG A 39 -4.77 -3.38 0.32
N VAL A 40 -4.45 -2.09 0.26
CA VAL A 40 -3.59 -1.41 1.26
C VAL A 40 -4.20 -1.53 2.67
N LYS A 41 -5.51 -1.33 2.82
CA LYS A 41 -6.21 -1.45 4.12
C LYS A 41 -6.19 -2.87 4.70
N LEU A 42 -5.98 -3.90 3.88
CA LEU A 42 -5.83 -5.29 4.33
C LEU A 42 -4.37 -5.62 4.62
N ALA A 43 -3.46 -5.29 3.69
CA ALA A 43 -2.05 -5.66 3.80
C ALA A 43 -1.32 -4.91 4.92
N VAL A 44 -1.61 -3.62 5.15
CA VAL A 44 -0.90 -2.83 6.17
C VAL A 44 -1.07 -3.42 7.58
N PRO A 45 -2.29 -3.71 8.08
CA PRO A 45 -2.46 -4.38 9.37
C PRO A 45 -1.74 -5.72 9.46
N GLU A 46 -1.81 -6.55 8.41
CA GLU A 46 -1.15 -7.86 8.38
C GLU A 46 0.37 -7.73 8.46
N MET A 47 0.97 -6.79 7.74
CA MET A 47 2.41 -6.56 7.78
C MET A 47 2.88 -6.00 9.12
N LEU A 48 2.08 -5.15 9.77
CA LEU A 48 2.37 -4.66 11.13
C LEU A 48 2.35 -5.81 12.14
N GLU A 49 1.34 -6.68 12.07
CA GLU A 49 1.22 -7.86 12.95
C GLU A 49 2.40 -8.83 12.78
N ILE A 50 2.76 -9.15 11.52
CA ILE A 50 3.88 -10.06 11.22
C ILE A 50 5.22 -9.49 11.70
N ASN A 51 5.44 -8.20 11.53
CA ASN A 51 6.72 -7.56 11.86
C ASN A 51 6.83 -7.14 13.33
N MET A 52 5.78 -7.38 14.16
CA MET A 52 5.70 -6.97 15.56
C MET A 52 5.97 -5.46 15.79
N VAL A 53 5.50 -4.60 14.87
CA VAL A 53 5.65 -3.14 14.90
C VAL A 53 4.32 -2.42 15.06
#